data_AF-A0A1V6SQH0-F1
#
_entry.id   AF-A0A1V6SQH0-F1
#
_cell.length_a   1.000
_cell.length_b   1.000
_cell.length_c   1.000
_cell.angle_alpha   90.00
_cell.angle_beta   90.00
_cell.angle_gamma   90.00
#
_symmetry.space_group_name_H-M   'P 1'
#
loop_
_entity.id
_entity.type
_entity.pdbx_description
1 polymer ?
#
loop_
_entity_poly.entity_id
_entity_poly.type
_entity_poly.pdbx_seq_one_letter_code
_entity_poly.pdbx_strand_id
1 'polypeptide(L)'
;MLENSTAAEAGALDQPATNIANIAKAGEHDLQKIQDQYDVERKKRLRPDGPAQYVSFTDEPTNIFHSNGNVTIDNSLLQQKKVRVLIVGAGFGGLLFAVRLLQSGFLRATEILSVDTAGGFGGTWWWNKYPGLACDVESYTYMPLLEETKHMLSQKYVNGPELREHANRIAGQWNLTGRALFQTVVNKLAWNHQDRQWTVHVTPHGQSPTAIHLILSSWLPGC
;
A
#
# COMPACT_ATOMS: atom_id res chain seq x y z
N MET A 1 91.36 36.95 -3.79
CA MET A 1 91.56 35.51 -4.02
C MET A 1 90.26 34.82 -3.59
N LEU A 2 89.45 34.41 -4.58
CA LEU A 2 89.05 33.02 -4.85
C LEU A 2 88.01 32.53 -3.81
N GLU A 3 86.83 31.98 -4.10
CA GLU A 3 86.18 31.51 -5.33
C GLU A 3 84.71 31.16 -4.96
N ASN A 4 83.88 30.89 -5.97
CA ASN A 4 82.45 30.57 -5.92
C ASN A 4 82.04 29.47 -4.91
N SER A 5 80.86 29.63 -4.31
CA SER A 5 79.99 28.49 -3.97
C SER A 5 78.54 28.82 -4.31
N THR A 6 77.97 27.88 -5.07
CA THR A 6 76.70 27.80 -5.78
C THR A 6 75.43 28.00 -4.94
N ALA A 7 74.41 28.48 -5.64
CA ALA A 7 73.03 28.65 -5.19
C ALA A 7 72.44 27.40 -4.53
N ALA A 8 71.80 27.60 -3.38
CA ALA A 8 70.83 26.66 -2.85
C ALA A 8 69.48 26.91 -3.55
N GLU A 9 69.11 26.02 -4.47
CA GLU A 9 67.75 25.93 -4.97
C GLU A 9 66.80 25.62 -3.82
N ALA A 10 65.90 26.56 -3.53
CA ALA A 10 64.71 26.28 -2.74
C ALA A 10 63.90 25.21 -3.50
N GLY A 11 63.69 24.07 -2.85
CA GLY A 11 62.94 22.95 -3.41
C GLY A 11 61.62 23.41 -4.00
N ALA A 12 61.40 23.08 -5.27
CA ALA A 12 60.11 23.23 -5.91
C ALA A 12 59.09 22.41 -5.11
N LEU A 13 58.14 23.11 -4.49
CA LEU A 13 56.93 22.52 -3.95
C LEU A 13 56.21 21.78 -5.08
N ASP A 14 56.29 20.45 -5.01
CA ASP A 14 55.54 19.49 -5.80
C ASP A 14 54.05 19.84 -5.71
N GLN A 15 53.52 20.48 -6.76
CA GLN A 15 52.10 20.73 -6.85
C GLN A 15 51.41 19.39 -7.14
N PRO A 16 50.44 18.95 -6.33
CA PRO A 16 49.64 17.81 -6.70
C PRO A 16 48.72 18.28 -7.85
N ALA A 17 49.16 18.07 -9.08
CA ALA A 17 48.24 17.87 -10.19
C ALA A 17 47.54 16.54 -9.94
N THR A 18 46.66 16.52 -8.93
CA THR A 18 45.76 15.41 -8.66
C THR A 18 45.05 15.13 -9.96
N ASN A 19 45.26 13.92 -10.46
CA ASN A 19 44.86 13.50 -11.78
C ASN A 19 43.35 13.24 -11.82
N ILE A 20 42.56 14.32 -11.68
CA ILE A 20 41.10 14.29 -11.65
C ILE A 20 40.55 13.65 -12.92
N ALA A 21 41.22 13.84 -14.06
CA ALA A 21 40.85 13.22 -15.33
C ALA A 21 40.99 11.68 -15.32
N ASN A 22 42.05 11.13 -14.71
CA ASN A 22 42.20 9.67 -14.60
C ASN A 22 41.27 9.07 -13.53
N ILE A 23 40.96 9.80 -12.45
CA ILE A 23 39.97 9.35 -11.46
C ILE A 23 38.56 9.33 -12.06
N ALA A 24 38.19 10.35 -12.84
CA ALA A 24 36.92 10.42 -13.55
C ALA A 24 36.79 9.33 -14.63
N LYS A 25 37.84 9.10 -15.45
CA LYS A 25 37.87 8.00 -16.45
C LYS A 25 37.87 6.61 -15.81
N ALA A 26 38.56 6.43 -14.68
CA ALA A 26 38.53 5.19 -13.93
C ALA A 26 37.12 4.92 -13.38
N GLY A 27 36.43 5.96 -12.89
CA GLY A 27 35.03 5.88 -12.47
C GLY A 27 34.07 5.56 -13.62
N GLU A 28 34.25 6.18 -14.79
CA GLU A 28 33.37 5.96 -15.95
C GLU A 28 33.49 4.54 -16.52
N HIS A 29 34.72 4.00 -16.61
CA HIS A 29 34.95 2.61 -17.01
C HIS A 29 34.43 1.59 -15.97
N ASP A 30 34.48 1.93 -14.68
CA ASP A 30 33.93 1.09 -13.62
C ASP A 30 32.39 1.09 -13.63
N LEU A 31 31.76 2.24 -13.89
CA LEU A 31 30.31 2.33 -14.11
C LEU A 31 29.86 1.55 -15.35
N GLN A 32 30.63 1.60 -16.45
CA GLN A 32 30.33 0.83 -17.65
C GLN A 32 30.36 -0.68 -17.36
N LYS A 33 31.34 -1.17 -16.60
CA LYS A 33 31.39 -2.58 -16.19
C LYS A 33 30.19 -3.00 -15.34
N ILE A 34 29.74 -2.14 -14.42
CA ILE A 34 28.53 -2.39 -13.62
C ILE A 34 27.31 -2.49 -14.54
N GLN A 35 27.18 -1.57 -15.50
CA GLN A 35 26.08 -1.59 -16.47
C GLN A 35 26.11 -2.84 -17.36
N ASP A 36 27.29 -3.25 -17.84
CA ASP A 36 27.46 -4.47 -18.62
C ASP A 36 27.05 -5.72 -17.83
N GLN A 37 27.41 -5.77 -16.54
CA GLN A 37 27.00 -6.84 -15.65
C GLN A 37 25.48 -6.85 -15.43
N TYR A 38 24.84 -5.69 -15.30
CA TYR A 38 23.38 -5.58 -15.24
C TYR A 38 22.71 -6.10 -16.51
N ASP A 39 23.26 -5.78 -17.69
CA ASP A 39 22.72 -6.28 -18.95
C ASP A 39 22.87 -7.78 -19.11
N VAL A 40 24.00 -8.36 -18.68
CA VAL A 40 24.20 -9.82 -18.62
C VAL A 40 23.17 -10.48 -17.70
N GLU A 41 22.98 -9.96 -16.49
CA GLU A 41 22.02 -10.52 -15.54
C GLU A 41 20.55 -10.33 -15.97
N ARG A 42 20.22 -9.21 -16.60
CA ARG A 42 18.91 -8.93 -17.18
C ARG A 42 18.61 -9.92 -18.30
N LYS A 43 19.55 -10.12 -19.24
CA LYS A 43 19.39 -11.06 -20.37
C LYS A 43 19.08 -12.49 -19.93
N LYS A 44 19.64 -12.97 -18.81
CA LYS A 44 19.35 -14.31 -18.27
C LYS A 44 17.87 -14.53 -17.90
N ARG A 45 17.13 -13.47 -17.60
CA ARG A 45 15.75 -13.54 -17.05
C ARG A 45 14.70 -12.90 -17.95
N LEU A 46 15.09 -12.31 -19.08
CA LEU A 46 14.16 -11.80 -20.08
C LEU A 46 13.45 -12.98 -20.74
N ARG A 47 12.14 -13.05 -20.56
CA ARG A 47 11.31 -14.07 -21.18
C ARG A 47 10.36 -13.47 -22.22
N PRO A 48 10.17 -14.13 -23.38
CA PRO A 48 9.32 -13.62 -24.46
C PRO A 48 7.82 -13.65 -24.11
N ASP A 49 7.40 -14.52 -23.19
CA ASP A 49 6.02 -14.65 -22.72
C ASP A 49 5.65 -13.61 -21.63
N GLY A 50 6.62 -12.84 -21.14
CA GLY A 50 6.36 -11.68 -20.27
C GLY A 50 5.47 -12.01 -19.07
N PRO A 51 4.42 -11.22 -18.76
CA PRO A 51 3.49 -11.51 -17.66
C PRO A 51 2.67 -12.80 -17.83
N ALA A 52 2.51 -13.32 -19.05
CA ALA A 52 1.75 -14.55 -19.31
C ALA A 52 2.43 -15.80 -18.73
N GLN A 53 3.66 -15.67 -18.24
CA GLN A 53 4.35 -16.73 -17.49
C GLN A 53 3.71 -17.04 -16.12
N TYR A 54 2.86 -16.15 -15.61
CA TYR A 54 2.20 -16.32 -14.32
C TYR A 54 0.75 -16.78 -14.50
N VAL A 55 0.30 -17.65 -13.61
CA VAL A 55 -1.10 -18.07 -13.50
C VAL A 55 -1.69 -17.48 -12.23
N SER A 56 -2.95 -17.04 -12.28
CA SER A 56 -3.64 -16.56 -11.09
C SER A 56 -4.05 -17.74 -10.22
N PHE A 57 -3.82 -17.64 -8.91
CA PHE A 57 -4.32 -18.63 -7.95
C PHE A 57 -5.78 -18.41 -7.55
N THR A 58 -6.46 -17.44 -8.17
CA THR A 58 -7.88 -17.15 -7.91
C THR A 58 -8.83 -18.14 -8.59
N ASP A 59 -8.33 -18.94 -9.53
CA ASP A 59 -9.15 -19.90 -10.27
C ASP A 59 -9.18 -21.26 -9.54
N GLU A 60 -10.27 -22.00 -9.69
CA GLU A 60 -10.36 -23.38 -9.21
C GLU A 60 -9.35 -24.27 -9.95
N PRO A 61 -8.61 -25.16 -9.27
CA PRO A 61 -8.76 -25.59 -7.87
C PRO A 61 -7.86 -24.83 -6.86
N THR A 62 -7.11 -23.82 -7.29
CA THR A 62 -6.09 -23.14 -6.46
C THR A 62 -6.65 -22.10 -5.50
N ASN A 63 -7.93 -21.78 -5.62
CA ASN A 63 -8.63 -20.85 -4.74
C ASN A 63 -8.59 -21.25 -3.25
N ILE A 64 -8.29 -22.52 -2.93
CA ILE A 64 -8.05 -22.99 -1.55
C ILE A 64 -6.95 -22.20 -0.82
N PHE A 65 -5.98 -21.63 -1.55
CA PHE A 65 -4.90 -20.81 -0.98
C PHE A 65 -5.37 -19.39 -0.63
N HIS A 66 -6.53 -18.96 -1.13
CA HIS A 66 -7.17 -17.69 -0.82
C HIS A 66 -8.30 -17.84 0.22
N SER A 67 -8.10 -18.73 1.20
CA SER A 67 -9.07 -18.94 2.29
C SER A 67 -8.97 -17.86 3.37
N ASN A 68 -10.13 -17.32 3.77
CA ASN A 68 -10.25 -16.45 4.94
C ASN A 68 -10.19 -17.21 6.27
N GLY A 69 -10.18 -18.56 6.24
CA GLY A 69 -10.37 -19.40 7.42
C GLY A 69 -11.81 -19.33 7.95
N ASN A 70 -12.02 -19.80 9.18
CA ASN A 70 -13.33 -19.76 9.83
C ASN A 70 -13.57 -18.36 10.43
N VAL A 71 -14.18 -17.48 9.64
CA VAL A 71 -14.57 -16.13 10.07
C VAL A 71 -16.08 -16.00 10.01
N THR A 72 -16.67 -15.51 11.10
CA THR A 72 -18.10 -15.18 11.15
C THR A 72 -18.36 -13.93 10.31
N ILE A 73 -19.24 -14.04 9.34
CA ILE A 73 -19.60 -12.94 8.45
C ILE A 73 -20.96 -12.39 8.89
N ASP A 74 -21.04 -11.08 9.13
CA ASP A 74 -22.32 -10.39 9.24
C ASP A 74 -22.70 -9.78 7.89
N ASN A 75 -23.75 -10.34 7.28
CA ASN A 75 -24.32 -9.89 6.02
C ASN A 75 -25.55 -8.98 6.22
N SER A 76 -25.88 -8.58 7.45
CA SER A 76 -27.00 -7.70 7.76
C SER A 76 -26.96 -6.39 6.95
N LEU A 77 -25.76 -5.87 6.70
CA LEU A 77 -25.53 -4.66 5.92
C LEU A 77 -25.94 -4.79 4.44
N LEU A 78 -26.10 -6.00 3.89
CA LEU A 78 -26.64 -6.20 2.54
C LEU A 78 -28.11 -5.80 2.40
N GLN A 79 -28.83 -5.71 3.51
CA GLN A 79 -30.20 -5.18 3.55
C GLN A 79 -30.20 -3.67 3.31
N GLN A 80 -29.11 -2.98 3.64
CA GLN A 80 -28.92 -1.57 3.34
C GLN A 80 -28.55 -1.39 1.86
N LYS A 81 -29.58 -1.35 0.99
CA LYS A 81 -29.41 -1.18 -0.46
C LYS A 81 -28.87 0.18 -0.90
N LYS A 82 -28.79 1.15 0.01
CA LYS A 82 -28.36 2.53 -0.27
C LYS A 82 -27.35 3.01 0.77
N VAL A 83 -26.21 3.50 0.29
CA VAL A 83 -25.15 4.09 1.12
C VAL A 83 -24.65 5.39 0.48
N ARG A 84 -24.16 6.35 1.28
CA ARG A 84 -23.61 7.59 0.71
C ARG A 84 -22.20 7.39 0.15
N VAL A 85 -21.37 6.64 0.86
CA VAL A 85 -20.01 6.32 0.43
C VAL A 85 -19.76 4.83 0.59
N LEU A 86 -19.29 4.21 -0.49
CA LEU A 86 -18.83 2.84 -0.54
C LEU A 86 -17.32 2.86 -0.82
N ILE A 87 -16.55 2.18 0.02
CA ILE A 87 -15.09 2.11 -0.08
C ILE A 87 -14.73 0.67 -0.46
N VAL A 88 -14.01 0.49 -1.57
CA VAL A 88 -13.49 -0.83 -1.95
C VAL A 88 -12.12 -1.01 -1.30
N GLY A 89 -12.01 -1.99 -0.41
CA GLY A 89 -10.85 -2.25 0.42
C GLY A 89 -11.00 -1.74 1.86
N ALA A 90 -10.68 -2.61 2.80
CA ALA A 90 -10.69 -2.42 4.25
C ALA A 90 -9.27 -2.51 4.85
N GLY A 91 -8.24 -2.26 4.02
CA GLY A 91 -6.87 -2.02 4.47
C GLY A 91 -6.63 -0.58 4.95
N PHE A 92 -5.37 -0.24 5.24
CA PHE A 92 -5.01 1.10 5.72
C PHE A 92 -5.44 2.23 4.79
N GLY A 93 -5.34 2.05 3.47
CA GLY A 93 -5.80 3.07 2.51
C GLY A 93 -7.29 3.35 2.60
N GLY A 94 -8.13 2.30 2.66
CA GLY A 94 -9.58 2.45 2.81
C GLY A 94 -9.97 3.03 4.18
N LEU A 95 -9.29 2.62 5.25
CA LEU A 95 -9.48 3.17 6.58
C LEU A 95 -9.10 4.65 6.65
N LEU A 96 -7.95 5.05 6.09
CA LEU A 96 -7.53 6.45 6.00
C LEU A 96 -8.58 7.28 5.25
N PHE A 97 -9.06 6.79 4.11
CA PHE A 97 -10.09 7.48 3.34
C PHE A 97 -11.36 7.69 4.16
N ALA A 98 -11.84 6.64 4.84
CA ALA A 98 -13.00 6.72 5.74
C ALA A 98 -12.77 7.73 6.88
N VAL A 99 -11.63 7.67 7.56
CA VAL A 99 -11.29 8.56 8.67
C VAL A 99 -11.25 10.02 8.22
N ARG A 100 -10.61 10.32 7.09
CA ARG A 100 -10.55 11.71 6.58
C ARG A 100 -11.92 12.22 6.16
N LEU A 101 -12.79 11.37 5.60
CA LEU A 101 -14.18 11.72 5.35
C LEU A 101 -14.96 12.04 6.63
N LEU A 102 -14.78 11.25 7.70
CA LEU A 102 -15.43 11.52 8.99
C LEU A 102 -14.91 12.81 9.63
N GLN A 103 -13.59 13.05 9.57
CA GLN A 103 -12.98 14.27 10.10
C GLN A 103 -13.41 15.54 9.35
N SER A 104 -13.89 15.41 8.10
CA SER A 104 -14.46 16.55 7.37
C SER A 104 -15.78 17.07 7.97
N GLY A 105 -16.44 16.28 8.82
CA GLY A 105 -17.73 16.62 9.44
C GLY A 105 -18.97 16.41 8.56
N PHE A 106 -18.81 16.04 7.29
CA PHE A 106 -19.93 15.88 6.34
C PHE A 106 -20.61 14.51 6.36
N LEU A 107 -20.01 13.53 7.05
CA LEU A 107 -20.43 12.13 7.04
C LEU A 107 -20.35 11.55 8.46
N ARG A 108 -21.30 10.66 8.78
CA ARG A 108 -21.22 9.78 9.94
C ARG A 108 -20.74 8.40 9.52
N ALA A 109 -20.20 7.62 10.45
CA ALA A 109 -19.73 6.25 10.18
C ALA A 109 -20.84 5.36 9.57
N THR A 110 -22.09 5.57 9.99
CA THR A 110 -23.27 4.84 9.46
C THR A 110 -23.59 5.13 7.99
N GLU A 111 -22.97 6.17 7.40
CA GLU A 111 -23.14 6.57 6.00
C GLU A 111 -22.00 6.06 5.10
N ILE A 112 -20.99 5.44 5.70
CA ILE A 112 -19.85 4.82 5.02
C ILE A 112 -20.02 3.30 5.10
N LEU A 113 -19.64 2.60 4.03
CA LEU A 113 -19.59 1.15 3.97
C LEU A 113 -18.33 0.71 3.24
N SER A 114 -17.45 -0.04 3.90
CA SER A 114 -16.32 -0.68 3.25
C SER A 114 -16.74 -2.04 2.69
N VAL A 115 -16.14 -2.47 1.57
CA VAL A 115 -16.33 -3.81 0.99
C VAL A 115 -14.96 -4.40 0.73
N ASP A 116 -14.70 -5.61 1.24
CA ASP A 116 -13.42 -6.28 1.06
C ASP A 116 -13.62 -7.80 0.90
N THR A 117 -12.74 -8.43 0.14
CA THR A 117 -12.69 -9.90 -0.01
C THR A 117 -12.07 -10.56 1.22
N ALA A 118 -11.31 -9.82 2.02
CA ALA A 118 -10.81 -10.22 3.32
C ALA A 118 -11.97 -10.50 4.31
N GLY A 119 -11.72 -11.34 5.30
CA GLY A 119 -12.62 -11.59 6.43
C GLY A 119 -12.56 -10.52 7.54
N GLY A 120 -11.75 -9.48 7.38
CA GLY A 120 -11.58 -8.44 8.40
C GLY A 120 -10.71 -7.29 7.91
N PHE A 121 -10.52 -6.28 8.78
CA PHE A 121 -9.68 -5.13 8.47
C PHE A 121 -8.20 -5.50 8.37
N GLY A 122 -7.47 -4.76 7.54
CA GLY A 122 -6.01 -4.84 7.43
C GLY A 122 -5.49 -5.01 6.00
N GLY A 123 -6.31 -5.45 5.05
CA GLY A 123 -5.92 -5.63 3.65
C GLY A 123 -4.69 -6.54 3.53
N THR A 124 -3.55 -6.00 3.09
CA THR A 124 -2.25 -6.71 3.07
C THR A 124 -1.96 -7.41 4.40
N TRP A 125 -2.22 -6.76 5.53
CA TRP A 125 -1.96 -7.29 6.88
C TRP A 125 -3.05 -8.26 7.37
N TRP A 126 -4.17 -8.34 6.67
CA TRP A 126 -5.13 -9.43 6.82
C TRP A 126 -4.64 -10.69 6.10
N TRP A 127 -4.27 -10.56 4.82
CA TRP A 127 -3.92 -11.70 3.96
C TRP A 127 -2.60 -12.35 4.33
N ASN A 128 -1.58 -11.55 4.63
CA ASN A 128 -0.25 -12.06 4.94
C ASN A 128 -0.15 -12.42 6.42
N LYS A 129 0.19 -13.68 6.72
CA LYS A 129 0.35 -14.20 8.09
C LYS A 129 1.54 -15.16 8.22
N TYR A 130 2.48 -15.12 7.27
CA TYR A 130 3.63 -16.02 7.28
C TYR A 130 4.58 -15.69 8.46
N PRO A 131 5.30 -16.69 9.01
CA PRO A 131 6.26 -16.46 10.09
C PRO A 131 7.33 -15.43 9.71
N GLY A 132 7.58 -14.46 10.59
CA GLY A 132 8.56 -13.39 10.33
C GLY A 132 8.05 -12.21 9.51
N LEU A 133 6.75 -12.14 9.20
CA LEU A 133 6.14 -10.98 8.55
C LEU A 133 6.30 -9.71 9.40
N ALA A 134 6.93 -8.69 8.81
CA ALA A 134 7.07 -7.35 9.35
C ALA A 134 6.99 -6.29 8.23
N CYS A 135 6.77 -5.04 8.59
CA CYS A 135 6.96 -3.93 7.65
C CYS A 135 8.46 -3.69 7.39
N ASP A 136 8.80 -3.32 6.16
CA ASP A 136 10.16 -2.98 5.72
C ASP A 136 10.48 -1.48 5.89
N VAL A 137 9.44 -0.65 6.04
CA VAL A 137 9.53 0.77 6.39
C VAL A 137 9.40 0.95 7.90
N GLU A 138 10.10 1.94 8.44
CA GLU A 138 10.06 2.29 9.87
C GLU A 138 8.61 2.57 10.30
N SER A 139 8.15 1.86 11.34
CA SER A 139 6.75 1.78 11.73
C SER A 139 6.12 3.14 12.03
N TYR A 140 6.87 4.08 12.60
CA TYR A 140 6.39 5.43 12.92
C TYR A 140 6.15 6.30 11.69
N THR A 141 6.70 5.94 10.53
CA THR A 141 6.40 6.58 9.25
C THR A 141 5.36 5.80 8.44
N TYR A 142 5.32 4.49 8.62
CA TYR A 142 4.44 3.59 7.86
C TYR A 142 3.02 3.52 8.41
N MET A 143 2.86 3.40 9.73
CA MET A 143 1.56 3.17 10.35
C MET A 143 0.75 4.47 10.39
N PRO A 144 -0.47 4.46 9.83
CA PRO A 144 -1.28 5.68 9.76
C PRO A 144 -1.88 6.03 11.12
N LEU A 145 -2.13 7.32 11.35
CA LEU A 145 -2.94 7.78 12.49
C LEU A 145 -2.36 7.44 13.88
N LEU A 146 -1.03 7.32 14.02
CA LEU A 146 -0.40 6.95 15.30
C LEU A 146 -0.69 7.95 16.42
N GLU A 147 -0.63 9.24 16.12
CA GLU A 147 -0.93 10.30 17.10
C GLU A 147 -2.42 10.29 17.46
N GLU A 148 -3.31 10.25 16.47
CA GLU A 148 -4.76 10.23 16.70
C GLU A 148 -5.18 8.99 17.49
N THR A 149 -4.57 7.83 17.23
CA THR A 149 -4.85 6.57 17.93
C THR A 149 -4.11 6.40 19.25
N LYS A 150 -3.15 7.27 19.53
CA LYS A 150 -2.24 7.19 20.70
C LYS A 150 -1.57 5.82 20.82
N HIS A 151 -1.36 5.14 19.69
CA HIS A 151 -0.74 3.82 19.68
C HIS A 151 0.77 3.96 19.82
N MET A 152 1.34 3.38 20.87
CA MET A 152 2.78 3.29 21.04
C MET A 152 3.28 1.99 20.39
N LEU A 153 4.22 2.14 19.47
CA LEU A 153 4.78 1.05 18.68
C LEU A 153 5.64 0.13 19.56
N SER A 154 5.50 -1.19 19.38
CA SER A 154 6.31 -2.14 20.15
C SER A 154 7.78 -2.19 19.71
N GLN A 155 8.06 -1.83 18.44
CA GLN A 155 9.38 -1.93 17.82
C GLN A 155 9.51 -1.01 16.60
N LYS A 156 10.76 -0.77 16.17
CA LYS A 156 11.10 0.08 15.02
C LYS A 156 10.48 -0.42 13.70
N TYR A 157 10.34 -1.75 13.53
CA TYR A 157 9.71 -2.41 12.39
C TYR A 157 8.69 -3.43 12.92
N VAL A 158 7.41 -3.07 12.93
CA VAL A 158 6.37 -3.86 13.60
C VAL A 158 5.99 -5.10 12.80
N ASN A 159 5.56 -6.13 13.52
CA ASN A 159 5.18 -7.41 12.90
C ASN A 159 3.75 -7.35 12.37
N GLY A 160 3.42 -8.27 11.45
CA GLY A 160 2.09 -8.38 10.84
C GLY A 160 0.91 -8.37 11.84
N PRO A 161 0.97 -9.09 12.98
CA PRO A 161 -0.11 -9.04 13.98
C PRO A 161 -0.40 -7.64 14.53
N GLU A 162 0.63 -6.86 14.88
CA GLU A 162 0.45 -5.49 15.41
C GLU A 162 -0.12 -4.56 14.33
N LEU A 163 0.28 -4.73 13.07
CA LEU A 163 -0.26 -3.97 11.94
C LEU A 163 -1.75 -4.26 11.74
N ARG A 164 -2.15 -5.54 11.83
CA ARG A 164 -3.56 -5.93 11.75
C ARG A 164 -4.37 -5.43 12.95
N GLU A 165 -3.83 -5.54 14.16
CA GLU A 165 -4.46 -4.96 15.36
C GLU A 165 -4.62 -3.45 15.22
N HIS A 166 -3.66 -2.78 14.59
CA HIS A 166 -3.77 -1.36 14.33
C HIS A 166 -4.84 -0.97 13.32
N ALA A 167 -5.05 -1.77 12.27
CA ALA A 167 -6.20 -1.58 11.40
C ALA A 167 -7.54 -1.69 12.17
N ASN A 168 -7.64 -2.65 13.09
CA ASN A 168 -8.82 -2.80 13.96
C ASN A 168 -8.95 -1.65 14.98
N ARG A 169 -7.83 -1.13 15.51
CA ARG A 169 -7.82 0.04 16.39
C ARG A 169 -8.40 1.27 15.70
N ILE A 170 -7.97 1.53 14.46
CA ILE A 170 -8.53 2.61 13.63
C ILE A 170 -10.02 2.35 13.39
N ALA A 171 -10.40 1.15 12.98
CA ALA A 171 -11.81 0.84 12.74
C ALA A 171 -12.68 1.08 14.00
N GLY A 172 -12.20 0.65 15.17
CA GLY A 172 -12.89 0.85 16.44
C GLY A 172 -13.02 2.32 16.85
N GLN A 173 -11.93 3.08 16.80
CA GLN A 173 -11.90 4.47 17.24
C GLN A 173 -12.83 5.39 16.44
N TRP A 174 -13.04 5.11 15.16
CA TRP A 174 -13.96 5.87 14.30
C TRP A 174 -15.31 5.18 14.08
N ASN A 175 -15.67 4.18 14.91
CA ASN A 175 -16.94 3.46 14.84
C ASN A 175 -17.23 2.78 13.48
N LEU A 176 -16.17 2.33 12.80
CA LEU A 176 -16.22 1.65 11.50
C LEU A 176 -16.30 0.12 11.61
N THR A 177 -16.11 -0.47 12.80
CA THR A 177 -16.05 -1.93 12.98
C THR A 177 -17.26 -2.67 12.37
N GLY A 178 -18.48 -2.13 12.54
CA GLY A 178 -19.71 -2.67 11.97
C GLY A 178 -20.09 -2.06 10.63
N ARG A 179 -19.16 -1.43 9.92
CA ARG A 179 -19.38 -0.69 8.67
C ARG A 179 -18.56 -1.27 7.52
N ALA A 180 -18.43 -2.59 7.49
CA ALA A 180 -17.72 -3.32 6.43
C ALA A 180 -18.47 -4.60 6.04
N LEU A 181 -18.56 -4.85 4.74
CA LEU A 181 -18.96 -6.13 4.13
C LEU A 181 -17.69 -6.91 3.79
N PHE A 182 -17.40 -7.91 4.60
CA PHE A 182 -16.26 -8.80 4.41
C PHE A 182 -16.61 -10.00 3.53
N GLN A 183 -15.58 -10.71 3.07
CA GLN A 183 -15.69 -11.84 2.13
C GLN A 183 -16.60 -11.52 0.94
N THR A 184 -16.53 -10.29 0.44
CA THR A 184 -17.43 -9.79 -0.59
C THR A 184 -16.62 -9.24 -1.75
N VAL A 185 -16.82 -9.81 -2.93
CA VAL A 185 -16.17 -9.37 -4.17
C VAL A 185 -17.01 -8.26 -4.79
N VAL A 186 -16.38 -7.13 -5.15
CA VAL A 186 -17.00 -6.14 -6.03
C VAL A 186 -16.77 -6.57 -7.47
N ASN A 187 -17.84 -6.91 -8.19
CA ASN A 187 -17.76 -7.46 -9.54
C ASN A 187 -17.79 -6.37 -10.61
N LYS A 188 -18.58 -5.30 -10.38
CA LYS A 188 -18.84 -4.26 -11.38
C LYS A 188 -19.31 -2.97 -10.72
N LEU A 189 -18.85 -1.84 -11.24
CA LEU A 189 -19.41 -0.53 -10.94
C LEU A 189 -20.06 0.04 -12.21
N ALA A 190 -21.33 0.44 -12.12
CA ALA A 190 -22.07 1.00 -13.23
C ALA A 190 -22.67 2.35 -12.84
N TRP A 191 -22.35 3.40 -13.59
CA TRP A 191 -22.92 4.72 -13.38
C TRP A 191 -24.30 4.81 -14.04
N ASN A 192 -25.30 5.28 -13.30
CA ASN A 192 -26.60 5.63 -13.83
C ASN A 192 -26.68 7.15 -14.01
N HIS A 193 -26.73 7.61 -15.26
CA HIS A 193 -26.82 9.04 -15.59
C HIS A 193 -28.15 9.69 -15.19
N GLN A 194 -29.26 8.95 -15.22
CA GLN A 194 -30.58 9.49 -14.88
C GLN A 194 -30.68 9.78 -13.37
N ASP A 195 -30.29 8.79 -12.57
CA ASP A 195 -30.37 8.87 -11.10
C ASP A 195 -29.13 9.52 -10.46
N ARG A 196 -28.08 9.80 -11.25
CA ARG A 196 -26.79 10.34 -10.81
C ARG A 196 -26.17 9.55 -9.64
N GLN A 197 -26.25 8.24 -9.73
CA GLN A 197 -25.78 7.31 -8.69
C GLN A 197 -24.98 6.16 -9.30
N TRP A 198 -24.06 5.59 -8.53
CA TRP A 198 -23.39 4.35 -8.90
C TRP A 198 -24.20 3.16 -8.41
N THR A 199 -24.31 2.12 -9.24
CA THR A 199 -24.74 0.79 -8.86
C THR A 199 -23.51 -0.10 -8.76
N VAL A 200 -23.25 -0.62 -7.56
CA VAL A 200 -22.12 -1.49 -7.26
C VAL A 200 -22.64 -2.92 -7.15
N HIS A 201 -22.22 -3.78 -8.07
CA HIS A 201 -22.55 -5.20 -8.06
C HIS A 201 -21.53 -5.94 -7.20
N VAL A 202 -22.04 -6.71 -6.24
CA VAL A 202 -21.23 -7.43 -5.26
C VAL A 202 -21.67 -8.88 -5.16
N THR A 203 -20.71 -9.76 -4.88
CA THR A 203 -20.95 -11.17 -4.61
C THR A 203 -20.37 -11.51 -3.24
N PRO A 204 -21.20 -11.59 -2.19
CA PRO A 204 -20.78 -12.07 -0.88
C PRO A 204 -20.51 -13.58 -0.93
N HIS A 205 -19.55 -14.04 -0.15
CA HIS A 205 -19.20 -15.46 -0.08
C HIS A 205 -20.41 -16.32 0.34
N GLY A 206 -20.69 -17.37 -0.43
CA GLY A 206 -21.82 -18.28 -0.21
C GLY A 206 -23.20 -17.65 -0.45
N GLN A 207 -23.29 -16.46 -1.05
CA GLN A 207 -24.54 -15.76 -1.34
C GLN A 207 -24.66 -15.49 -2.84
N SER A 208 -25.90 -15.25 -3.30
CA SER A 208 -26.14 -14.83 -4.68
C SER A 208 -25.66 -13.39 -4.91
N PRO A 209 -25.21 -13.05 -6.15
CA PRO A 209 -24.86 -11.68 -6.50
C PRO A 209 -26.00 -10.69 -6.19
N THR A 210 -25.64 -9.51 -5.71
CA THR A 210 -26.58 -8.43 -5.40
C THR A 210 -26.01 -7.06 -5.77
N ALA A 211 -26.78 -6.00 -5.56
CA ALA A 211 -26.37 -4.63 -5.87
C ALA A 211 -26.59 -3.70 -4.68
N ILE A 212 -25.68 -2.72 -4.54
CA ILE A 212 -25.75 -1.62 -3.59
C ILE A 212 -25.69 -0.32 -4.39
N HIS A 213 -26.58 0.61 -4.10
CA HIS A 213 -26.60 1.93 -4.74
C HIS A 213 -25.84 2.94 -3.89
N LEU A 214 -24.90 3.65 -4.52
CA LEU A 214 -24.12 4.72 -3.91
C LEU A 214 -24.72 6.07 -4.29
N ILE A 215 -25.20 6.79 -3.29
CA ILE A 215 -25.91 8.06 -3.44
C ILE A 215 -25.05 9.19 -2.91
N LEU A 216 -24.45 9.95 -3.81
CA LEU A 216 -23.90 11.27 -3.48
C LEU A 216 -25.03 12.30 -3.66
N SER A 217 -25.93 12.40 -2.69
CA SER A 217 -26.91 13.49 -2.71
C SER A 217 -26.21 14.79 -2.33
N SER A 218 -25.85 15.60 -3.33
CA SER A 218 -25.42 16.98 -3.13
C SER A 218 -26.64 17.85 -2.86
N TRP A 219 -27.12 17.90 -1.62
CA TRP A 219 -27.93 19.01 -1.11
C TRP A 219 -28.13 18.87 0.41
N LEU A 220 -27.53 19.77 1.18
CA LEU A 220 -28.05 20.15 2.48
C LEU A 220 -29.04 21.30 2.22
N PRO A 221 -30.35 21.14 2.50
CA PRO A 221 -31.18 22.31 2.75
C PRO A 221 -30.73 22.92 4.09
N GLY A 222 -30.14 24.12 4.08
CA GLY A 222 -30.10 24.98 5.27
C GLY A 222 -28.79 25.04 6.06
N CYS A 223 -27.68 25.36 5.40
CA CYS A 223 -26.61 26.16 6.02
C CYS A 223 -26.34 27.37 5.12
#